data_AF-A0A7C5V159-F1
#
_entry.id   AF-A0A7C5V159-F1
#
_cell.length_a   1.000
_cell.length_b   1.000
_cell.length_c   1.000
_cell.angle_alpha   90.00
_cell.angle_beta   90.00
_cell.angle_gamma   90.00
#
_symmetry.space_group_name_H-M   'P 1'
#
loop_
_entity.id
_entity.type
_entity.pdbx_description
1 polymer ?
#
loop_
_entity_poly.entity_id
_entity_poly.type
_entity_poly.pdbx_seq_one_letter_code
_entity_poly.pdbx_strand_id
1 'polypeptide(L)'
;MEAHGEDLRVESGDAKLAEHVKHNYLQANLPARGKALAKFADLVTRTPAAVRKEDVDTLRMHGLSDRDILDAVEVIAYFNYINRVADALGIDPEPEMREASKHRK
;
A
#
# COMPACT_ATOMS: atom_id res chain seq x y z
N MET A 1 -1.42 -10.65 1.82
CA MET A 1 -1.06 -9.56 0.89
C MET A 1 -0.96 -10.01 -0.58
N GLU A 2 -1.37 -11.23 -0.94
CA GLU A 2 -1.27 -11.70 -2.34
C GLU A 2 -2.37 -11.11 -3.24
N ALA A 3 -3.60 -10.98 -2.74
CA ALA A 3 -4.75 -10.49 -3.51
C ALA A 3 -4.50 -9.10 -4.11
N HIS A 4 -4.22 -8.12 -3.26
CA HIS A 4 -4.04 -6.74 -3.71
C HIS A 4 -2.76 -6.51 -4.53
N GLY A 5 -1.76 -7.39 -4.40
CA GLY A 5 -0.61 -7.37 -5.30
C GLY A 5 -0.99 -7.81 -6.72
N GLU A 6 -1.86 -8.82 -6.83
CA GLU A 6 -2.41 -9.28 -8.10
C GLU A 6 -3.36 -8.24 -8.72
N ASP A 7 -4.22 -7.62 -7.92
CA ASP A 7 -5.08 -6.52 -8.37
C ASP A 7 -4.23 -5.38 -8.97
N LEU A 8 -3.18 -4.96 -8.27
CA LEU A 8 -2.27 -3.92 -8.76
C LEU A 8 -1.58 -4.34 -10.06
N ARG A 9 -1.19 -5.60 -10.21
CA ARG A 9 -0.60 -6.13 -11.44
C ARG A 9 -1.59 -6.02 -12.61
N VAL A 10 -2.84 -6.39 -12.40
CA VAL A 10 -3.89 -6.35 -13.42
C VAL A 10 -4.21 -4.90 -13.82
N GLU A 11 -4.43 -4.01 -12.84
CA GLU A 11 -4.80 -2.61 -13.08
C GLU A 11 -3.66 -1.80 -13.72
N SER A 12 -2.42 -2.05 -13.31
CA SER A 12 -1.26 -1.32 -13.86
C SER A 12 -0.75 -1.90 -15.19
N GLY A 13 -1.06 -3.16 -15.49
CA GLY A 13 -0.42 -3.92 -16.57
C GLY A 13 1.08 -4.15 -16.37
N ASP A 14 1.64 -3.85 -15.18
CA ASP A 14 3.07 -3.92 -14.89
C ASP A 14 3.34 -4.86 -13.70
N ALA A 15 3.73 -6.09 -14.01
CA ALA A 15 4.09 -7.09 -13.01
C ALA A 15 5.33 -6.72 -12.19
N LYS A 16 6.31 -6.01 -12.78
CA LYS A 16 7.51 -5.58 -12.05
C LYS A 16 7.16 -4.48 -11.07
N LEU A 17 6.27 -3.56 -11.46
CA LEU A 17 5.75 -2.54 -10.55
C LEU A 17 5.07 -3.19 -9.34
N ALA A 18 4.15 -4.13 -9.58
CA ALA A 18 3.42 -4.80 -8.51
C ALA A 18 4.35 -5.56 -7.54
N GLU A 19 5.32 -6.31 -8.08
CA GLU A 19 6.33 -7.01 -7.28
C GLU A 19 7.20 -6.06 -6.46
N HIS A 20 7.68 -4.96 -7.06
CA HIS A 20 8.45 -3.96 -6.32
C HIS A 20 7.58 -3.28 -5.25
N VAL A 21 6.32 -2.93 -5.51
CA VAL A 21 5.44 -2.33 -4.49
C VAL A 21 5.21 -3.29 -3.32
N LYS A 22 4.99 -4.59 -3.61
CA LYS A 22 4.76 -5.64 -2.61
C LYS A 22 5.96 -5.82 -1.66
N HIS A 23 7.18 -5.68 -2.17
CA HIS A 23 8.40 -6.00 -1.41
C HIS A 23 9.21 -4.78 -0.96
N ASN A 24 9.39 -3.80 -1.84
CA ASN A 24 10.11 -2.56 -1.56
C ASN A 24 9.70 -1.45 -2.54
N TYR A 25 8.68 -0.67 -2.17
CA TYR A 25 8.13 0.39 -3.03
C TYR A 25 9.16 1.46 -3.45
N LEU A 26 10.31 1.58 -2.79
CA LEU A 26 11.37 2.51 -3.19
C LEU A 26 12.00 2.12 -4.55
N GLN A 27 11.99 0.83 -4.88
CA GLN A 27 12.45 0.28 -6.15
C GLN A 27 11.36 0.28 -7.24
N ALA A 28 10.11 0.57 -6.87
CA ALA A 28 9.01 0.59 -7.80
C ALA A 28 9.11 1.77 -8.78
N ASN A 29 8.72 1.55 -10.03
CA ASN A 29 8.64 2.58 -11.06
C ASN A 29 7.37 3.45 -10.88
N LEU A 30 7.25 4.07 -9.71
CA LEU A 30 6.16 4.97 -9.38
C LEU A 30 6.51 6.41 -9.79
N PRO A 31 5.55 7.20 -10.29
CA PRO A 31 5.72 8.64 -10.43
C PRO A 31 5.99 9.27 -9.06
N ALA A 32 6.56 10.48 -9.04
CA ALA A 32 6.90 11.19 -7.79
C ALA A 32 5.72 11.28 -6.81
N ARG A 33 4.51 11.56 -7.33
CA ARG A 33 3.25 11.55 -6.57
C ARG A 33 2.99 10.20 -5.89
N GLY A 34 3.14 9.09 -6.62
CA GLY A 34 2.95 7.74 -6.09
C GLY A 34 3.99 7.36 -5.02
N LYS A 35 5.25 7.74 -5.22
CA LYS A 35 6.31 7.53 -4.20
C LYS A 35 6.06 8.33 -2.92
N ALA A 36 5.61 9.57 -3.04
CA ALA A 36 5.26 10.40 -1.88
C ALA A 36 4.09 9.79 -1.10
N LEU A 37 3.05 9.33 -1.80
CA LEU A 37 1.91 8.65 -1.18
C LEU A 37 2.33 7.35 -0.48
N ALA A 38 3.15 6.51 -1.12
CA ALA A 38 3.64 5.27 -0.53
C ALA A 38 4.50 5.53 0.72
N LYS A 39 5.34 6.57 0.70
CA LYS A 39 6.12 6.99 1.86
C LYS A 39 5.24 7.46 3.02
N PHE A 40 4.19 8.22 2.72
CA PHE A 40 3.22 8.65 3.73
C PHE A 40 2.46 7.46 4.31
N ALA A 41 2.05 6.50 3.48
CA ALA A 41 1.41 5.25 3.92
C ALA A 41 2.30 4.44 4.87
N ASP A 42 3.60 4.33 4.57
CA ASP A 42 4.58 3.67 5.44
C ASP A 42 4.73 4.40 6.79
N LEU A 43 4.80 5.74 6.79
CA LEU A 43 4.85 6.55 8.02
C LEU A 43 3.61 6.34 8.90
N VAL A 44 2.41 6.46 8.32
CA VAL A 44 1.14 6.27 9.05
C VAL A 44 1.00 4.84 9.57
N THR A 45 1.49 3.86 8.83
CA THR A 45 1.40 2.44 9.22
C THR A 45 2.34 2.10 10.38
N ARG A 46 3.57 2.62 10.36
CA ARG A 46 4.60 2.27 11.36
C ARG A 46 4.57 3.16 12.59
N THR A 47 4.40 4.46 12.39
CA THR A 47 4.54 5.48 13.45
C THR A 47 3.52 6.61 13.25
N PRO A 48 2.19 6.33 13.34
CA PRO A 48 1.16 7.33 13.07
C PRO A 48 1.26 8.55 13.99
N ALA A 49 1.71 8.37 15.24
CA ALA A 49 1.91 9.46 16.19
C ALA A 49 3.04 10.43 15.81
N ALA A 50 3.91 10.06 14.87
CA ALA A 50 5.00 10.90 14.38
C ALA A 50 4.60 11.77 13.18
N VAL A 51 3.40 11.60 12.62
CA VAL A 51 2.90 12.38 11.49
C VAL A 51 2.82 13.86 11.88
N ARG A 52 3.33 14.72 11.00
CA ARG A 52 3.30 16.18 11.17
C ARG A 52 2.58 16.85 10.01
N LYS A 53 2.34 18.15 10.15
CA LYS A 53 1.72 18.98 9.11
C LYS A 53 2.55 18.96 7.82
N GLU A 54 3.87 18.93 7.92
CA GLU A 54 4.79 18.93 6.78
C GLU A 54 4.66 17.68 5.90
N ASP A 55 4.31 16.53 6.49
CA ASP A 55 4.08 15.30 5.75
C ASP A 55 2.84 15.43 4.84
N VAL A 56 1.79 16.06 5.36
CA VAL A 56 0.56 16.37 4.61
C VAL A 56 0.83 17.45 3.55
N ASP A 57 1.58 18.49 3.89
CA ASP A 57 1.96 19.55 2.94
C ASP A 57 2.82 18.98 1.79
N THR A 58 3.67 18.00 2.06
CA THR A 58 4.43 17.29 1.01
C THR A 58 3.51 16.63 -0.01
N LEU A 59 2.41 16.01 0.44
CA LEU A 59 1.42 15.44 -0.48
C LEU A 59 0.74 16.51 -1.34
N ARG A 60 0.39 17.66 -0.75
CA ARG A 60 -0.17 18.80 -1.48
C ARG A 60 0.80 19.32 -2.55
N MET A 61 2.09 19.40 -2.25
CA MET A 61 3.13 19.77 -3.22
C MET A 61 3.22 18.80 -4.40
N HIS A 62 2.81 17.55 -4.23
CA HIS A 62 2.69 16.56 -5.29
C HIS A 62 1.33 16.56 -6.01
N GLY A 63 0.50 17.59 -5.77
CA GLY A 63 -0.76 17.82 -6.45
C GLY A 63 -1.94 17.01 -5.89
N LEU A 64 -1.82 16.45 -4.68
CA LEU A 64 -2.97 15.87 -3.99
C LEU A 64 -3.84 16.97 -3.39
N SER A 65 -5.15 16.88 -3.63
CA SER A 65 -6.14 17.72 -2.94
C SER A 65 -6.32 17.27 -1.49
N ASP A 66 -6.91 18.10 -0.63
CA ASP A 66 -7.28 17.67 0.74
C ASP A 66 -8.24 16.47 0.74
N ARG A 67 -9.09 16.37 -0.30
CA ARG A 67 -9.96 15.20 -0.50
C ARG A 67 -9.15 13.95 -0.84
N ASP A 68 -8.19 14.05 -1.75
CA ASP A 68 -7.31 12.92 -2.13
C ASP A 68 -6.51 12.43 -0.91
N ILE A 69 -6.06 13.34 -0.04
CA ILE A 69 -5.32 13.02 1.17
C ILE A 69 -6.23 12.32 2.19
N LEU A 70 -7.46 12.79 2.36
CA LEU A 70 -8.45 12.12 3.21
C LEU A 70 -8.70 10.69 2.71
N ASP A 71 -8.98 10.52 1.42
CA ASP A 71 -9.23 9.21 0.81
C ASP A 71 -8.02 8.28 1.01
N ALA A 72 -6.80 8.80 0.85
CA ALA A 72 -5.58 8.05 1.13
C ALA A 72 -5.49 7.59 2.59
N VAL A 73 -5.72 8.49 3.55
CA VAL A 73 -5.68 8.18 4.98
C VAL A 73 -6.73 7.12 5.36
N GLU A 74 -7.94 7.24 4.82
CA GLU A 74 -9.02 6.27 5.05
C GLU A 74 -8.63 4.87 4.55
N VAL A 75 -8.08 4.76 3.33
CA VAL A 75 -7.60 3.49 2.77
C VAL A 75 -6.46 2.91 3.60
N ILE A 76 -5.46 3.73 3.97
CA ILE A 76 -4.32 3.30 4.79
C ILE A 76 -4.81 2.79 6.15
N ALA A 77 -5.72 3.52 6.80
CA ALA A 77 -6.26 3.16 8.11
C ALA A 77 -7.11 1.89 8.04
N TYR A 78 -7.94 1.74 7.01
CA TYR A 78 -8.75 0.55 6.79
C TYR A 78 -7.89 -0.70 6.62
N PHE A 79 -6.85 -0.65 5.78
CA PHE A 79 -5.94 -1.79 5.60
C PHE A 79 -5.15 -2.10 6.88
N ASN A 80 -4.77 -1.07 7.64
CA ASN A 80 -4.18 -1.24 8.95
C ASN A 80 -5.11 -1.99 9.93
N TYR A 81 -6.40 -1.67 9.93
CA TYR A 81 -7.39 -2.36 10.75
C TYR A 81 -7.59 -3.82 10.30
N ILE A 82 -7.93 -4.06 9.03
CA ILE A 82 -8.30 -5.40 8.58
C ILE A 82 -7.11 -6.37 8.62
N ASN A 83 -5.88 -5.89 8.34
CA ASN A 83 -4.68 -6.73 8.47
C ASN A 83 -4.48 -7.18 9.93
N ARG A 84 -4.69 -6.29 10.91
CA ARG A 84 -4.60 -6.66 12.33
C ARG A 84 -5.66 -7.67 12.73
N VAL A 85 -6.89 -7.53 12.21
CA VAL A 85 -7.97 -8.50 12.46
C VAL A 85 -7.61 -9.87 11.86
N ALA A 86 -7.18 -9.89 10.60
CA ALA A 86 -6.79 -11.12 9.91
C ALA A 86 -5.63 -11.83 10.61
N ASP A 87 -4.57 -11.10 10.95
CA ASP A 87 -3.39 -11.64 11.61
C ASP A 87 -3.72 -12.14 13.02
N ALA A 88 -4.50 -11.38 13.81
CA ALA A 88 -4.84 -11.74 15.19
C ALA A 88 -5.76 -12.97 15.28
N LEU A 89 -6.63 -13.17 14.28
CA LEU A 89 -7.54 -14.31 14.23
C LEU A 89 -6.99 -15.49 13.42
N GLY A 90 -5.81 -15.35 12.81
CA GLY A 90 -5.21 -16.39 11.97
C GLY A 90 -6.04 -16.69 10.71
N ILE A 91 -6.67 -15.67 10.12
CA ILE A 91 -7.44 -15.81 8.88
C ILE A 91 -6.48 -16.21 7.77
N ASP A 92 -6.62 -17.44 7.28
CA ASP A 92 -5.83 -17.93 6.15
C ASP A 92 -6.23 -17.17 4.87
N PRO A 93 -5.28 -16.88 3.97
CA PRO A 93 -5.60 -16.39 2.64
C PRO A 93 -6.45 -17.41 1.89
N GLU A 94 -7.37 -16.90 1.05
CA GLU A 94 -8.22 -17.70 0.17
C GLU A 94 -7.40 -18.81 -0.56
N PRO A 95 -7.94 -20.03 -0.72
CA PRO A 95 -7.20 -21.16 -1.28
C PRO A 95 -6.52 -20.87 -2.63
N GLU A 96 -7.19 -20.07 -3.48
CA GLU A 96 -6.73 -19.65 -4.80
C GLU A 96 -5.41 -18.85 -4.74
N MET A 97 -5.21 -18.07 -3.67
CA MET A 97 -3.97 -17.34 -3.46
C MET A 97 -2.82 -18.24 -3.03
N ARG A 98 -3.09 -19.31 -2.26
CA ARG A 98 -2.04 -20.23 -1.78
C ARG A 98 -1.41 -21.02 -2.93
N GLU A 99 -2.20 -21.36 -3.96
CA GLU A 99 -1.71 -22.08 -5.13
C GLU A 99 -0.80 -21.21 -6.01
N ALA A 100 -1.11 -19.91 -6.15
CA ALA A 100 -0.25 -18.96 -6.85
C ALA A 100 1.12 -18.79 -6.18
N SER A 101 1.21 -18.88 -4.85
CA SER A 101 2.49 -18.81 -4.13
C SER A 101 3.37 -20.06 -4.29
N LYS A 102 2.78 -21.24 -4.48
CA LYS A 102 3.52 -22.53 -4.56
C LYS A 102 4.25 -22.74 -5.88
N HIS A 103 3.75 -22.16 -6.98
CA HIS A 103 4.35 -22.27 -8.31
C HIS A 103 5.55 -21.32 -8.55
N ARG A 104 5.96 -20.56 -7.53
CA ARG A 104 7.06 -19.58 -7.56
C ARG A 104 8.37 -20.07 -6.90
N LYS A 105 8.49 -21.35 -6.54
CA LYS A 105 9.74 -21.99 -6.09
C LYS A 105 10.41 -22.72 -7.24
#